data_AF-A0A8C4QHK0-F1
#
_entry.id   AF-A0A8C4QHK0-F1
#
_cell.length_a   1.000
_cell.length_b   1.000
_cell.length_c   1.000
_cell.angle_alpha   90.00
_cell.angle_beta   90.00
_cell.angle_gamma   90.00
#
_symmetry.space_group_name_H-M   'P 1'
#
loop_
_entity.id
_entity.type
_entity.pdbx_description
1 polymer ?
#
loop_
_entity_poly.entity_id
_entity_poly.type
_entity_poly.pdbx_seq_one_letter_code
_entity_poly.pdbx_strand_id
1 'polypeptide(L)'
;LSKLLFNESTKLFQNSQMNGGLSCIVSSLYNFAADGFPSAMGGGMCLATGVRGGVDWMRKLAFRYRRVKEIYTMYGNNLADLLSPGKTELWLQLRAEIETLTESWLTIALKSLSIVHSRGSSANVLVTTTQLVPAISKLLLYGLGEVFPIENVYSASKTGKESCFERITSRFGQKVVYVVVGDGSEEEQAAKKHSMPFWRVSSHSDLLALQHALEMEYL
;
A
#
# COMPACT_ATOMS: atom_id res chain seq x y z
N LEU A 1 -1.22 -5.68 -10.36
CA LEU A 1 -2.15 -4.75 -9.65
C LEU A 1 -1.41 -3.58 -8.98
N SER A 2 -0.50 -3.82 -8.02
CA SER A 2 0.24 -2.73 -7.34
C SER A 2 1.27 -1.99 -8.20
N LYS A 3 1.61 -2.46 -9.39
CA LYS A 3 2.45 -1.69 -10.32
C LYS A 3 1.57 -0.93 -11.32
N LEU A 4 0.57 -1.57 -11.95
CA LEU A 4 -0.39 -0.90 -12.83
C LEU A 4 -1.18 0.26 -12.18
N LEU A 5 -1.79 0.03 -11.00
CA LEU A 5 -2.55 1.08 -10.28
C LEU A 5 -1.70 2.26 -9.82
N PHE A 6 -0.39 2.06 -9.68
CA PHE A 6 0.45 3.02 -8.99
C PHE A 6 1.56 3.60 -9.87
N ASN A 7 1.90 3.03 -11.04
CA ASN A 7 3.02 3.54 -11.84
C ASN A 7 2.59 4.66 -12.80
N GLU A 8 1.44 4.53 -13.45
CA GLU A 8 0.88 5.62 -14.29
C GLU A 8 0.30 6.74 -13.43
N SER A 9 -0.44 6.39 -12.39
CA SER A 9 -1.10 7.36 -11.53
C SER A 9 -0.12 8.11 -10.61
N THR A 10 1.01 7.50 -10.18
CA THR A 10 2.06 8.25 -9.46
C THR A 10 2.69 9.33 -10.35
N LYS A 11 2.82 9.11 -11.66
CA LYS A 11 3.31 10.14 -12.59
C LYS A 11 2.31 11.30 -12.73
N LEU A 12 1.00 11.03 -12.73
CA LEU A 12 -0.05 12.07 -12.75
C LEU A 12 -0.14 12.86 -11.44
N PHE A 13 0.02 12.18 -10.29
CA PHE A 13 0.11 12.84 -8.97
C PHE A 13 1.41 13.64 -8.79
N GLN A 14 2.51 13.25 -9.43
CA GLN A 14 3.79 13.97 -9.43
C GLN A 14 3.83 15.14 -10.44
N ASN A 15 3.13 15.04 -11.56
CA ASN A 15 3.08 16.09 -12.60
C ASN A 15 2.00 17.15 -12.35
N SER A 16 0.93 16.83 -11.62
CA SER A 16 -0.02 17.84 -11.14
C SER A 16 0.59 18.64 -9.98
N GLN A 17 0.05 19.82 -9.64
CA GLN A 17 0.46 20.67 -8.51
C GLN A 17 0.44 19.97 -7.12
N MET A 18 0.16 18.66 -7.09
CA MET A 18 0.21 17.71 -5.99
C MET A 18 1.60 17.10 -5.71
N ASN A 19 2.70 17.65 -6.26
CA ASN A 19 4.04 17.43 -5.67
C ASN A 19 4.03 17.80 -4.16
N GLY A 20 3.19 18.76 -3.78
CA GLY A 20 2.86 19.08 -2.39
C GLY A 20 1.84 18.14 -1.73
N GLY A 21 1.13 17.28 -2.45
CA GLY A 21 0.03 16.41 -1.99
C GLY A 21 0.47 15.06 -1.41
N LEU A 22 1.40 14.37 -2.07
CA LEU A 22 2.09 13.21 -1.47
C LEU A 22 2.94 13.66 -0.27
N SER A 23 3.63 14.79 -0.40
CA SER A 23 4.34 15.45 0.70
C SER A 23 3.37 15.91 1.80
N CYS A 24 2.19 16.43 1.45
CA CYS A 24 1.15 16.85 2.40
C CYS A 24 0.56 15.66 3.13
N ILE A 25 0.26 14.54 2.49
CA ILE A 25 -0.25 13.37 3.21
C ILE A 25 0.88 12.80 4.07
N VAL A 26 2.11 12.69 3.58
CA VAL A 26 3.25 12.28 4.44
C VAL A 26 3.47 13.26 5.61
N SER A 27 3.26 14.56 5.41
CA SER A 27 3.36 15.63 6.43
C SER A 27 2.15 15.70 7.37
N SER A 28 0.94 15.42 6.87
CA SER A 28 -0.33 15.37 7.61
C SER A 28 -0.49 14.06 8.37
N LEU A 29 0.08 12.96 7.86
CA LEU A 29 0.22 11.69 8.58
C LEU A 29 1.13 11.90 9.79
N TYR A 30 2.20 12.69 9.68
CA TYR A 30 3.03 13.04 10.82
C TYR A 30 4.02 14.15 10.46
N ASN A 31 4.09 15.22 11.27
CA ASN A 31 5.11 16.24 11.07
C ASN A 31 6.47 15.76 11.60
N PHE A 32 7.18 14.98 10.77
CA PHE A 32 8.53 14.48 11.05
C PHE A 32 9.57 15.58 11.30
N ALA A 33 9.29 16.84 10.93
CA ALA A 33 10.20 17.97 11.12
C ALA A 33 10.09 18.61 12.52
N ALA A 34 8.96 18.44 13.21
CA ALA A 34 8.71 19.05 14.52
C ALA A 34 9.02 18.13 15.72
N ASP A 35 9.34 16.84 15.49
CA ASP A 35 9.55 15.86 16.57
C ASP A 35 11.03 15.69 17.00
N GLY A 36 11.93 16.50 16.44
CA GLY A 36 13.36 16.50 16.79
C GLY A 36 14.07 15.16 16.50
N PHE A 37 13.65 14.43 15.48
CA PHE A 37 14.34 13.22 15.03
C PHE A 37 15.42 13.58 14.00
N PRO A 38 16.70 13.29 14.27
CA PRO A 38 17.75 13.51 13.30
C PRO A 38 17.55 12.60 12.07
N SER A 39 17.62 13.19 10.88
CA SER A 39 17.63 12.44 9.62
C SER A 39 18.91 11.59 9.55
N ALA A 40 18.79 10.30 9.24
CA ALA A 40 19.94 9.39 9.16
C ALA A 40 20.87 9.66 7.96
N MET A 41 20.56 10.68 7.15
CA MET A 41 21.36 11.12 6.00
C MET A 41 22.33 12.22 6.41
N GLY A 42 23.35 11.85 7.18
CA GLY A 42 24.45 12.72 7.54
C GLY A 42 25.47 11.91 8.31
N GLY A 43 26.58 11.59 7.66
CA GLY A 43 27.64 10.74 8.20
C GLY A 43 28.03 11.16 9.62
N GLY A 44 27.85 10.25 10.56
CA GLY A 44 28.12 10.51 11.97
C GLY A 44 27.17 9.73 12.86
N MET A 45 27.43 8.42 13.02
CA MET A 45 27.24 7.79 14.32
C MET A 45 28.16 8.50 15.33
N CYS A 46 27.86 9.75 15.65
CA CYS A 46 28.63 10.50 16.63
C CYS A 46 28.14 10.04 18.00
N LEU A 47 28.91 9.08 18.51
CA LEU A 47 29.08 8.68 19.90
C LEU A 47 28.95 9.88 20.85
N ALA A 48 27.73 10.16 21.29
CA ALA A 48 27.49 10.95 22.49
C ALA A 48 26.71 10.07 23.47
N THR A 49 27.48 9.39 24.33
CA THR A 49 27.04 8.76 25.59
C THR A 49 25.97 7.66 25.49
N GLY A 50 26.45 6.42 25.35
CA GLY A 50 25.81 5.24 25.94
C GLY A 50 24.66 4.59 25.15
N VAL A 51 24.43 3.32 25.48
CA VAL A 51 23.38 2.40 25.00
C VAL A 51 21.96 3.02 24.94
N ARG A 52 21.73 4.17 25.59
CA ARG A 52 20.47 4.93 25.57
C ARG A 52 20.12 5.56 24.21
N GLY A 53 21.10 6.00 23.42
CA GLY A 53 20.83 6.66 22.13
C GLY A 53 20.09 5.78 21.11
N GLY A 54 20.44 4.49 21.04
CA GLY A 54 19.75 3.52 20.17
C GLY A 54 18.35 3.17 20.66
N VAL A 55 18.16 3.06 21.98
CA VAL A 55 16.86 2.76 22.60
C VAL A 55 15.86 3.90 22.38
N ASP A 56 16.29 5.14 22.59
CA ASP A 56 15.42 6.30 22.40
C ASP A 56 15.11 6.54 20.92
N TRP A 57 16.05 6.27 20.03
CA TRP A 57 15.80 6.25 18.59
C TRP A 57 14.74 5.21 18.20
N MET A 58 14.88 3.97 18.70
CA MET A 58 13.90 2.90 18.46
C MET A 58 12.51 3.23 19.01
N ARG A 59 12.43 3.88 20.18
CA ARG A 59 11.16 4.37 20.76
C ARG A 59 10.50 5.41 19.87
N LYS A 60 11.25 6.42 19.40
CA LYS A 60 10.72 7.44 18.47
C LYS A 60 10.28 6.81 17.14
N LEU A 61 11.04 5.85 16.62
CA LEU A 61 10.67 5.13 15.40
C LEU A 61 9.36 4.33 15.58
N ALA A 62 9.24 3.60 16.69
CA ALA A 62 8.02 2.85 17.01
C ALA A 62 6.81 3.78 17.17
N PHE A 63 7.00 4.94 17.81
CA PHE A 63 5.95 5.96 17.93
C PHE A 63 5.47 6.46 16.56
N ARG A 64 6.40 6.76 15.64
CA ARG A 64 6.08 7.17 14.27
C ARG A 64 5.24 6.13 13.53
N TYR A 65 5.61 4.85 13.59
CA TYR A 65 4.83 3.79 12.94
C TYR A 65 3.48 3.54 13.62
N ARG A 66 3.39 3.68 14.95
CA ARG A 66 2.11 3.62 15.67
C ARG A 66 1.19 4.74 15.19
N ARG A 67 1.70 5.97 15.05
CA ARG A 67 0.91 7.10 14.59
C ARG A 67 0.44 6.93 13.15
N VAL A 68 1.30 6.42 12.26
CA VAL A 68 0.91 6.06 10.89
C VAL A 68 -0.23 5.03 10.90
N LYS A 69 -0.14 4.01 11.77
CA LYS A 69 -1.20 3.02 11.95
C LYS A 69 -2.51 3.64 12.41
N GLU A 70 -2.48 4.48 13.44
CA GLU A 70 -3.68 5.17 13.95
C GLU A 70 -4.41 5.96 12.86
N ILE A 71 -3.65 6.75 12.08
CA ILE A 71 -4.24 7.58 11.03
C ILE A 71 -4.79 6.72 9.90
N TYR A 72 -4.08 5.68 9.49
CA TYR A 72 -4.61 4.77 8.48
C TYR A 72 -5.90 4.08 8.94
N THR A 73 -5.95 3.62 10.19
CA THR A 73 -7.16 3.00 10.76
C THR A 73 -8.31 4.00 10.89
N MET A 74 -8.03 5.25 11.25
CA MET A 74 -9.05 6.29 11.42
C MET A 74 -9.62 6.82 10.10
N TYR A 75 -8.78 6.94 9.06
CA TYR A 75 -9.15 7.59 7.80
C TYR A 75 -9.14 6.65 6.59
N GLY A 76 -9.04 5.33 6.81
CA GLY A 76 -8.97 4.31 5.75
C GLY A 76 -10.16 4.32 4.78
N ASN A 77 -11.34 4.70 5.27
CA ASN A 77 -12.58 4.84 4.51
C ASN A 77 -13.05 6.30 4.38
N ASN A 78 -12.38 7.26 5.04
CA ASN A 78 -12.77 8.67 5.02
C ASN A 78 -11.56 9.61 4.94
N LEU A 79 -10.80 9.53 3.84
CA LEU A 79 -9.64 10.39 3.62
C LEU A 79 -10.01 11.89 3.58
N ALA A 80 -11.24 12.22 3.20
CA ALA A 80 -11.70 13.61 3.11
C ALA A 80 -11.58 14.37 4.43
N ASP A 81 -11.79 13.69 5.57
CA ASP A 81 -11.66 14.29 6.92
C ASP A 81 -10.20 14.56 7.33
N LEU A 82 -9.24 13.85 6.72
CA LEU A 82 -7.82 14.09 6.96
C LEU A 82 -7.30 15.28 6.13
N LEU A 83 -7.96 15.58 5.01
CA LEU A 83 -7.56 16.62 4.08
C LEU A 83 -8.31 17.93 4.38
N SER A 84 -7.65 19.06 4.11
CA SER A 84 -8.34 20.35 4.13
C SER A 84 -9.35 20.43 2.97
N PRO A 85 -10.48 21.15 3.09
CA PRO A 85 -11.53 21.19 2.06
C PRO A 85 -11.03 21.41 0.63
N GLY A 86 -10.15 22.39 0.39
CA GLY A 86 -9.59 22.64 -0.95
C GLY A 86 -8.69 21.53 -1.49
N LYS A 87 -8.03 20.76 -0.61
CA LYS A 87 -7.25 19.57 -1.01
C LYS A 87 -8.16 18.38 -1.27
N THR A 88 -9.27 18.26 -0.54
CA THR A 88 -10.29 17.24 -0.78
C THR A 88 -10.91 17.42 -2.16
N GLU A 89 -11.29 18.65 -2.53
CA GLU A 89 -11.83 18.96 -3.86
C GLU A 89 -10.84 18.60 -4.98
N LEU A 90 -9.58 19.05 -4.87
CA LEU A 90 -8.54 18.72 -5.84
C LEU A 90 -8.29 17.20 -5.93
N TRP A 91 -8.28 16.50 -4.80
CA TRP A 91 -8.14 15.05 -4.78
C TRP A 91 -9.31 14.37 -5.49
N LEU A 92 -10.55 14.76 -5.22
CA LEU A 92 -11.73 14.20 -5.89
C LEU A 92 -11.72 14.46 -7.39
N GLN A 93 -11.33 15.66 -7.83
CA GLN A 93 -11.18 15.96 -9.25
C GLN A 93 -10.13 15.06 -9.91
N LEU A 94 -8.93 14.95 -9.31
CA LEU A 94 -7.85 14.14 -9.86
C LEU A 94 -8.24 12.64 -9.89
N ARG A 95 -9.02 12.19 -8.90
CA ARG A 95 -9.58 10.83 -8.87
C ARG A 95 -10.52 10.58 -10.03
N ALA A 96 -11.41 11.52 -10.33
CA ALA A 96 -12.32 11.41 -11.48
C ALA A 96 -11.58 11.40 -12.82
N GLU A 97 -10.55 12.24 -12.96
CA GLU A 97 -9.70 12.27 -14.16
C GLU A 97 -8.93 10.95 -14.35
N ILE A 98 -8.33 10.41 -13.28
CA ILE A 98 -7.65 9.10 -13.33
C ILE A 98 -8.63 7.99 -13.69
N GLU A 99 -9.83 7.98 -13.13
CA GLU A 99 -10.83 6.95 -13.43
C GLU A 99 -11.25 6.99 -14.91
N THR A 100 -11.40 8.19 -15.46
CA THR A 100 -11.72 8.39 -16.88
C THR A 100 -10.57 7.95 -17.77
N LEU A 101 -9.34 8.39 -17.48
CA LEU A 101 -8.14 8.06 -18.27
C LEU A 101 -7.78 6.58 -18.24
N THR A 102 -8.09 5.89 -17.13
CA THR A 102 -7.79 4.47 -16.95
C THR A 102 -8.97 3.57 -17.28
N GLU A 103 -10.03 4.12 -17.90
CA GLU A 103 -11.24 3.38 -18.29
C GLU A 103 -11.78 2.52 -17.15
N SER A 104 -11.93 3.12 -15.98
CA SER A 104 -12.43 2.48 -14.76
C SER A 104 -11.59 1.33 -14.18
N TRP A 105 -10.29 1.25 -14.50
CA TRP A 105 -9.40 0.20 -14.01
C TRP A 105 -9.49 0.01 -12.48
N LEU A 106 -9.46 1.11 -11.73
CA LEU A 106 -9.51 1.03 -10.28
C LEU A 106 -10.87 0.58 -9.77
N THR A 107 -11.99 1.04 -10.34
CA THR A 107 -13.31 0.55 -9.95
C THR A 107 -13.43 -0.96 -10.13
N ILE A 108 -12.92 -1.51 -11.25
CA ILE A 108 -12.93 -2.96 -11.50
C ILE A 108 -12.06 -3.70 -10.45
N ALA A 109 -10.87 -3.18 -10.16
CA ALA A 109 -9.99 -3.74 -9.13
C ALA A 109 -10.62 -3.70 -7.73
N LEU A 110 -11.23 -2.57 -7.36
CA LEU A 110 -11.93 -2.40 -6.08
C LEU A 110 -13.08 -3.38 -5.95
N LYS A 111 -13.88 -3.58 -7.01
CA LYS A 111 -14.97 -4.56 -6.98
C LYS A 111 -14.46 -5.97 -6.69
N SER A 112 -13.36 -6.38 -7.34
CA SER A 112 -12.70 -7.67 -7.07
C SER A 112 -12.23 -7.78 -5.61
N LEU A 113 -11.55 -6.75 -5.10
CA LEU A 113 -11.06 -6.71 -3.72
C LEU A 113 -12.20 -6.72 -2.69
N SER A 114 -13.31 -6.04 -2.98
CA SER A 114 -14.49 -5.99 -2.11
C SER A 114 -15.20 -7.34 -2.03
N ILE A 115 -15.26 -8.12 -3.12
CA ILE A 115 -15.77 -9.50 -3.10
C ILE A 115 -14.91 -10.36 -2.16
N VAL A 116 -13.58 -10.25 -2.24
CA VAL A 116 -12.69 -10.98 -1.34
C VAL A 116 -12.86 -10.51 0.11
N HIS A 117 -13.02 -9.20 0.32
CA HIS A 117 -13.17 -8.61 1.65
C HIS A 117 -14.48 -9.01 2.33
N SER A 118 -15.57 -9.17 1.58
CA SER A 118 -16.87 -9.58 2.12
C SER A 118 -16.95 -11.07 2.48
N ARG A 119 -16.04 -11.89 1.94
CA ARG A 119 -15.92 -13.31 2.28
C ARG A 119 -15.17 -13.47 3.61
N GLY A 120 -15.86 -13.94 4.65
CA GLY A 120 -15.25 -14.14 5.99
C GLY A 120 -14.11 -15.18 6.04
N SER A 121 -13.95 -16.00 5.01
CA SER A 121 -12.88 -17.01 4.88
C SER A 121 -11.67 -16.54 4.06
N SER A 122 -11.69 -15.32 3.54
CA SER A 122 -10.66 -14.79 2.63
C SER A 122 -10.06 -13.51 3.18
N ALA A 123 -8.85 -13.18 2.73
CA ALA A 123 -8.17 -11.96 3.16
C ALA A 123 -7.36 -11.35 2.01
N ASN A 124 -7.49 -10.03 1.85
CA ASN A 124 -6.63 -9.26 0.96
C ASN A 124 -5.29 -8.98 1.63
N VAL A 125 -4.20 -9.22 0.91
CA VAL A 125 -2.82 -8.93 1.34
C VAL A 125 -2.09 -8.18 0.23
N LEU A 126 -1.49 -7.03 0.57
CA LEU A 126 -0.71 -6.23 -0.37
C LEU A 126 0.78 -6.48 -0.18
N VAL A 127 1.48 -6.81 -1.28
CA VAL A 127 2.94 -6.83 -1.35
C VAL A 127 3.40 -5.86 -2.43
N THR A 128 4.17 -4.84 -2.05
CA THR A 128 4.62 -3.78 -2.98
C THR A 128 6.10 -3.48 -2.84
N THR A 129 6.78 -3.12 -3.95
CA THR A 129 8.17 -2.67 -3.94
C THR A 129 8.31 -1.22 -3.49
N THR A 130 7.20 -0.51 -3.25
CA THR A 130 7.21 0.84 -2.66
C THR A 130 7.61 0.75 -1.19
N GLN A 131 8.37 1.74 -0.69
CA GLN A 131 8.59 1.90 0.75
C GLN A 131 7.25 1.99 1.52
N LEU A 132 7.24 1.52 2.78
CA LEU A 132 6.00 1.29 3.53
C LEU A 132 5.13 2.55 3.70
N VAL A 133 5.71 3.67 4.15
CA VAL A 133 4.92 4.90 4.39
C VAL A 133 4.29 5.44 3.09
N PRO A 134 5.05 5.62 1.99
CA PRO A 134 4.43 5.99 0.71
C PRO A 134 3.43 4.96 0.16
N ALA A 135 3.59 3.67 0.44
CA ALA A 135 2.60 2.66 0.06
C ALA A 135 1.27 2.85 0.80
N ILE A 136 1.34 3.12 2.10
CA ILE A 136 0.17 3.43 2.95
C ILE A 136 -0.52 4.71 2.48
N SER A 137 0.23 5.78 2.21
CA SER A 137 -0.33 7.02 1.66
C SER A 137 -1.05 6.80 0.34
N LYS A 138 -0.49 5.95 -0.53
CA LYS A 138 -1.15 5.54 -1.77
C LYS A 138 -2.43 4.77 -1.47
N LEU A 139 -2.44 3.77 -0.60
CA LEU A 139 -3.69 3.06 -0.26
C LEU A 139 -4.82 4.00 0.18
N LEU A 140 -4.53 5.00 1.01
CA LEU A 140 -5.50 6.02 1.40
C LEU A 140 -5.99 6.83 0.19
N LEU A 141 -5.06 7.39 -0.60
CA LEU A 141 -5.36 8.20 -1.78
C LEU A 141 -6.22 7.47 -2.81
N TYR A 142 -6.05 6.15 -2.94
CA TYR A 142 -6.82 5.35 -3.89
C TYR A 142 -8.12 4.76 -3.32
N GLY A 143 -8.47 5.07 -2.07
CA GLY A 143 -9.68 4.53 -1.42
C GLY A 143 -9.58 3.03 -1.14
N LEU A 144 -8.36 2.51 -0.96
CA LEU A 144 -8.08 1.09 -0.72
C LEU A 144 -7.89 0.78 0.77
N GLY A 145 -8.06 1.77 1.65
CA GLY A 145 -7.81 1.63 3.09
C GLY A 145 -8.73 0.64 3.79
N GLU A 146 -9.98 0.57 3.35
CA GLU A 146 -10.99 -0.34 3.91
C GLU A 146 -10.71 -1.81 3.56
N VAL A 147 -10.37 -2.09 2.30
CA VAL A 147 -10.20 -3.46 1.79
C VAL A 147 -8.85 -4.08 2.14
N PHE A 148 -7.87 -3.28 2.56
CA PHE A 148 -6.55 -3.74 3.02
C PHE A 148 -6.29 -3.32 4.47
N PRO A 149 -6.50 -4.20 5.46
CA PRO A 149 -6.06 -3.95 6.82
C PRO A 149 -4.56 -3.63 6.84
N ILE A 150 -4.13 -2.66 7.66
CA ILE A 150 -2.73 -2.19 7.62
C ILE A 150 -1.72 -3.30 7.95
N GLU A 151 -2.08 -4.24 8.82
CA GLU A 151 -1.27 -5.43 9.11
C GLU A 151 -1.05 -6.33 7.89
N ASN A 152 -1.88 -6.21 6.86
CA ASN A 152 -1.78 -6.99 5.62
C ASN A 152 -1.02 -6.23 4.52
N VAL A 153 -0.34 -5.12 4.85
CA VAL A 153 0.47 -4.34 3.91
C VAL A 153 1.96 -4.59 4.14
N TYR A 154 2.62 -5.19 3.14
CA TYR A 154 4.04 -5.54 3.18
C TYR A 154 4.83 -4.75 2.14
N SER A 155 5.93 -4.14 2.58
CA SER A 155 6.90 -3.48 1.71
C SER A 155 8.07 -4.43 1.40
N ALA A 156 8.19 -4.81 0.14
CA ALA A 156 9.29 -5.58 -0.43
C ALA A 156 10.49 -4.72 -0.84
N SER A 157 10.45 -3.40 -0.62
CA SER A 157 11.47 -2.43 -1.08
C SER A 157 12.91 -2.75 -0.66
N LYS A 158 13.10 -3.48 0.46
CA LYS A 158 14.42 -3.90 0.96
C LYS A 158 14.66 -5.40 0.90
N THR A 159 13.62 -6.22 1.08
CA THR A 159 13.75 -7.68 1.27
C THR A 159 13.36 -8.50 0.05
N GLY A 160 12.77 -7.87 -0.97
CA GLY A 160 12.17 -8.57 -2.12
C GLY A 160 10.83 -9.25 -1.78
N LYS A 161 10.08 -9.61 -2.83
CA LYS A 161 8.73 -10.20 -2.68
C LYS A 161 8.74 -11.62 -2.12
N GLU A 162 9.74 -12.43 -2.46
CA GLU A 162 9.91 -13.80 -1.95
C GLU A 162 9.94 -13.83 -0.41
N SER A 163 10.81 -13.02 0.20
CA SER A 163 10.87 -12.85 1.66
C SER A 163 9.54 -12.38 2.28
N CYS A 164 8.75 -11.58 1.55
CA CYS A 164 7.42 -11.19 2.02
C CYS A 164 6.44 -12.36 1.97
N PHE A 165 6.48 -13.19 0.93
CA PHE A 165 5.63 -14.37 0.80
C PHE A 165 5.90 -15.37 1.92
N GLU A 166 7.16 -15.65 2.25
CA GLU A 166 7.52 -16.50 3.39
C GLU A 166 6.94 -16.02 4.72
N ARG A 167 6.99 -14.70 4.96
CA ARG A 167 6.42 -14.08 6.17
C ARG A 167 4.89 -14.18 6.20
N ILE A 168 4.25 -13.98 5.04
CA ILE A 168 2.79 -14.14 4.89
C ILE A 168 2.40 -15.59 5.16
N THR A 169 3.09 -16.56 4.58
CA THR A 169 2.81 -17.98 4.80
C THR A 169 3.06 -18.39 6.25
N SER A 170 4.10 -17.85 6.88
CA SER A 170 4.36 -18.09 8.31
C SER A 170 3.27 -17.53 9.22
N ARG A 171 2.65 -16.40 8.84
CA ARG A 171 1.58 -15.74 9.62
C ARG A 171 0.22 -16.42 9.43
N PHE A 172 -0.16 -16.73 8.19
CA PHE A 172 -1.49 -17.27 7.87
C PHE A 172 -1.54 -18.81 7.94
N GLY A 173 -0.40 -19.48 7.84
CA GLY A 173 -0.26 -20.93 7.97
C GLY A 173 -0.40 -21.70 6.65
N GLN A 174 0.16 -22.91 6.62
CA GLN A 174 0.27 -23.74 5.41
C GLN A 174 -1.07 -24.32 4.90
N LYS A 175 -2.15 -24.23 5.69
CA LYS A 175 -3.48 -24.75 5.34
C LYS A 175 -4.34 -23.75 4.57
N VAL A 176 -3.77 -22.62 4.16
CA VAL A 176 -4.44 -21.57 3.38
C VAL A 176 -4.04 -21.71 1.91
N VAL A 177 -4.99 -21.46 1.01
CA VAL A 177 -4.71 -21.36 -0.43
C VAL A 177 -4.26 -19.93 -0.73
N TYR A 178 -3.04 -19.78 -1.24
CA TYR A 178 -2.48 -18.49 -1.62
C TYR A 178 -2.60 -18.29 -3.13
N VAL A 179 -3.34 -17.27 -3.56
CA VAL A 179 -3.40 -16.85 -4.96
C VAL A 179 -2.65 -15.53 -5.09
N VAL A 180 -1.59 -15.53 -5.91
CA VAL A 180 -0.77 -14.34 -6.15
C VAL A 180 -1.31 -13.63 -7.39
N VAL A 181 -1.71 -12.36 -7.24
CA VAL A 181 -2.21 -11.54 -8.35
C VAL A 181 -1.23 -10.41 -8.64
N GLY A 182 -0.76 -10.30 -9.88
CA GLY A 182 0.25 -9.31 -10.22
C GLY A 182 0.57 -9.19 -11.69
N ASP A 183 1.47 -8.28 -12.02
CA ASP A 183 1.80 -7.91 -13.40
C ASP A 183 3.30 -8.03 -13.71
N GLY A 184 4.15 -8.05 -12.68
CA GLY A 184 5.59 -8.19 -12.81
C GLY A 184 6.11 -9.63 -12.74
N SER A 185 7.29 -9.84 -13.32
CA SER A 185 8.00 -11.13 -13.27
C SER A 185 8.48 -11.50 -11.85
N GLU A 186 8.78 -10.52 -11.01
CA GLU A 186 9.27 -10.75 -9.64
C GLU A 186 8.24 -11.53 -8.80
N GLU A 187 6.98 -11.09 -8.79
CA GLU A 187 5.91 -11.77 -8.06
C GLU A 187 5.55 -13.14 -8.64
N GLU A 188 5.63 -13.31 -9.97
CA GLU A 188 5.37 -14.58 -10.63
C GLU A 188 6.45 -15.62 -10.29
N GLN A 189 7.73 -15.21 -10.34
CA GLN A 189 8.84 -16.09 -9.98
C GLN A 189 8.78 -16.50 -8.51
N ALA A 190 8.47 -15.57 -7.61
CA ALA A 190 8.27 -15.87 -6.20
C ALA A 190 7.08 -16.82 -5.99
N ALA A 191 5.95 -16.58 -6.64
CA ALA A 191 4.78 -17.46 -6.56
C ALA A 191 5.12 -18.89 -7.01
N LYS A 192 5.84 -19.04 -8.12
CA LYS A 192 6.29 -20.33 -8.65
C LYS A 192 7.17 -21.10 -7.66
N LYS A 193 8.12 -20.42 -7.00
CA LYS A 193 8.99 -21.05 -5.99
C LYS A 193 8.20 -21.59 -4.79
N HIS A 194 7.13 -20.90 -4.39
CA HIS A 194 6.26 -21.32 -3.29
C HIS A 194 5.09 -22.20 -3.74
N SER A 195 5.03 -22.61 -5.02
CA SER A 195 3.91 -23.38 -5.58
C SER A 195 2.54 -22.72 -5.36
N MET A 196 2.51 -21.38 -5.39
CA MET A 196 1.29 -20.58 -5.28
C MET A 196 0.75 -20.30 -6.71
N PRO A 197 -0.54 -20.56 -6.98
CA PRO A 197 -1.17 -20.11 -8.21
C PRO A 197 -0.94 -18.62 -8.49
N PHE A 198 -0.63 -18.26 -9.73
CA PHE A 198 -0.38 -16.90 -10.15
C PHE A 198 -1.41 -16.44 -11.19
N TRP A 199 -2.14 -15.37 -10.86
CA TRP A 199 -3.04 -14.68 -11.79
C TRP A 199 -2.34 -13.44 -12.34
N ARG A 200 -1.93 -13.51 -13.60
CA ARG A 200 -1.32 -12.38 -14.30
C ARG A 200 -2.39 -11.36 -14.69
N VAL A 201 -2.12 -10.08 -14.46
CA VAL A 201 -2.95 -8.96 -14.91
C VAL A 201 -2.10 -8.06 -15.80
N SER A 202 -2.24 -8.18 -17.12
CA SER A 202 -1.50 -7.38 -18.11
C SER A 202 -2.39 -6.35 -18.82
N SER A 203 -3.71 -6.54 -18.77
CA SER A 203 -4.70 -5.68 -19.44
C SER A 203 -6.03 -5.63 -18.66
N HIS A 204 -6.98 -4.80 -19.10
CA HIS A 204 -8.33 -4.72 -18.53
C HIS A 204 -9.07 -6.06 -18.61
N SER A 205 -8.88 -6.82 -19.69
CA SER A 205 -9.56 -8.12 -19.87
C SER A 205 -9.18 -9.10 -18.77
N ASP A 206 -7.91 -9.12 -18.35
CA ASP A 206 -7.43 -10.02 -17.30
C ASP A 206 -8.03 -9.67 -15.94
N LEU A 207 -8.26 -8.38 -15.70
CA LEU A 207 -8.88 -7.88 -14.47
C LEU A 207 -10.38 -8.18 -14.42
N LEU A 208 -11.08 -8.03 -15.57
CA LEU A 208 -12.48 -8.44 -15.69
C LEU A 208 -12.65 -9.95 -15.54
N ALA A 209 -11.74 -10.74 -16.09
CA ALA A 209 -11.73 -12.20 -15.92
C ALA A 209 -11.52 -12.59 -14.44
N LEU A 210 -10.64 -11.88 -13.72
CA LEU A 210 -10.45 -12.08 -12.27
C LEU A 210 -11.73 -11.78 -11.50
N GLN A 211 -12.36 -10.64 -11.80
CA GLN A 211 -13.61 -10.24 -11.15
C GLN A 211 -14.70 -11.30 -11.38
N HIS A 212 -14.85 -11.78 -12.62
CA HIS A 212 -15.84 -12.81 -12.95
C HIS A 212 -15.55 -14.14 -12.23
N ALA A 213 -14.28 -14.56 -12.17
CA ALA A 213 -13.90 -15.76 -11.43
C ALA A 213 -14.23 -15.68 -9.93
N LEU A 214 -14.07 -14.49 -9.33
CA LEU A 214 -14.47 -14.24 -7.94
C LEU A 214 -15.99 -14.21 -7.75
N GLU A 215 -16.74 -13.63 -8.69
CA GLU A 215 -18.22 -13.63 -8.66
C GLU A 215 -18.79 -15.05 -8.76
N MET A 216 -18.11 -15.94 -9.50
CA MET A 216 -18.52 -17.33 -9.72
C MET A 216 -17.92 -18.33 -8.71
N GLU A 217 -17.18 -17.85 -7.70
CA GLU A 217 -16.53 -18.69 -6.67
C GLU A 217 -15.52 -19.72 -7.23
N TYR A 218 -14.91 -19.44 -8.39
CA TYR A 218 -13.81 -20.24 -8.93
C TYR A 218 -12.48 -19.96 -8.25
N LEU A 219 -12.39 -18.85 -7.51
CA LEU A 219 -11.29 -18.39 -6.68
C LEU A 219 -11.84 -17.99 -5.32
#